data_AF-A0A3N7FYE8-F1
#
_entry.id   AF-A0A3N7FYE8-F1
#
_cell.length_a   1.000
_cell.length_b   1.000
_cell.length_c   1.000
_cell.angle_alpha   90.00
_cell.angle_beta   90.00
_cell.angle_gamma   90.00
#
_symmetry.space_group_name_H-M   'P 1'
#
loop_
_entity.id
_entity.type
_entity.pdbx_description
1 polymer ?
#
loop_
_entity_poly.entity_id
_entity_poly.type
_entity_poly.pdbx_seq_one_letter_code
_entity_poly.pdbx_strand_id
1 'polypeptide(L)'
;MVLKSAIELDIIEIIFTATSEGGCACISVISPAKIAARIPSKNPDASVLLDRMLRLLASYDILKCSTCIKENGEVERAYSEGPTCKFLVKLKVEVVDLSPLCFSLHHYEVFMKSWYLLNDAILEGG
;
A
#
# COMPACT_ATOMS: atom_id res chain seq x y z
N MET A 1 9.27 -4.95 -1.61
CA MET A 1 9.58 -3.50 -1.60
C MET A 1 8.37 -2.59 -1.82
N VAL A 2 7.47 -2.82 -2.79
CA VAL A 2 6.34 -1.89 -3.05
C VAL A 2 5.45 -1.66 -1.83
N LEU A 3 5.11 -2.72 -1.09
CA LEU A 3 4.33 -2.61 0.14
C LEU A 3 5.03 -1.76 1.21
N LYS A 4 6.37 -1.89 1.37
CA LYS A 4 7.16 -1.02 2.26
C LYS A 4 6.99 0.45 1.88
N SER A 5 7.19 0.79 0.61
CA SER A 5 7.01 2.17 0.14
C SER A 5 5.58 2.67 0.31
N ALA A 6 4.58 1.80 0.13
CA ALA A 6 3.17 2.16 0.34
C ALA A 6 2.84 2.46 1.82
N ILE A 7 3.52 1.79 2.76
CA ILE A 7 3.45 2.09 4.18
C ILE A 7 4.17 3.40 4.49
N GLU A 8 5.39 3.61 3.98
CA GLU A 8 6.18 4.83 4.21
C GLU A 8 5.53 6.10 3.63
N LEU A 9 4.78 5.97 2.54
CA LEU A 9 4.03 7.06 1.91
C LEU A 9 2.60 7.19 2.45
N ASP A 10 2.22 6.43 3.49
CA ASP A 10 0.90 6.45 4.11
C ASP A 10 -0.27 6.16 3.16
N ILE A 11 -0.01 5.47 2.06
CA ILE A 11 -1.00 5.18 1.02
C ILE A 11 -2.13 4.32 1.59
N ILE A 12 -1.78 3.31 2.39
CA ILE A 12 -2.77 2.38 2.96
C ILE A 12 -3.71 3.11 3.92
N GLU A 13 -3.18 4.01 4.74
CA GLU A 13 -3.96 4.87 5.65
C GLU A 13 -4.88 5.82 4.88
N ILE A 14 -4.35 6.47 3.84
CA ILE A 14 -5.11 7.39 2.99
C ILE A 14 -6.32 6.71 2.35
N ILE A 15 -6.14 5.49 1.83
CA ILE A 15 -7.23 4.73 1.23
C ILE A 15 -8.21 4.29 2.32
N PHE A 16 -7.72 3.69 3.40
CA PHE A 16 -8.56 3.19 4.48
C PHE A 16 -9.45 4.27 5.10
N THR A 17 -8.90 5.44 5.39
CA THR A 17 -9.67 6.59 5.91
C THR A 17 -10.67 7.12 4.89
N ALA A 18 -10.24 7.27 3.62
CA ALA A 18 -11.11 7.77 2.54
C ALA A 18 -12.32 6.87 2.28
N THR A 19 -12.18 5.57 2.50
CA THR A 19 -13.22 4.60 2.17
C THR A 19 -14.03 4.16 3.40
N SER A 20 -13.43 4.11 4.59
CA SER A 20 -14.13 3.69 5.81
C SER A 20 -15.05 4.78 6.40
N GLU A 21 -14.80 6.06 6.15
CA GLU A 21 -15.60 7.17 6.71
C GLU A 21 -16.87 7.51 5.91
N GLY A 22 -17.14 6.82 4.80
CA GLY A 22 -18.32 7.03 3.97
C GLY A 22 -19.58 6.42 4.57
N GLY A 23 -20.30 7.16 5.42
CA GLY A 23 -21.61 6.79 5.96
C GLY A 23 -22.78 6.70 4.96
N CYS A 24 -22.49 6.62 3.65
CA CYS A 24 -23.49 6.45 2.61
C CYS A 24 -23.24 5.09 1.93
N ALA A 25 -24.32 4.35 1.62
CA ALA A 25 -24.31 2.96 1.13
C ALA A 25 -23.65 2.74 -0.26
N CYS A 26 -22.86 3.69 -0.74
CA CYS A 26 -22.05 3.60 -1.93
C CYS A 26 -20.69 3.00 -1.56
N ILE A 27 -20.20 2.04 -2.34
CA ILE A 27 -18.80 1.57 -2.24
C ILE A 27 -17.91 2.80 -2.46
N SER A 28 -17.29 3.29 -1.40
CA SER A 28 -16.38 4.43 -1.42
C SER A 28 -15.08 3.98 -2.07
N VAL A 29 -14.79 4.53 -3.24
CA VAL A 29 -13.59 4.22 -4.02
C VAL A 29 -12.84 5.52 -4.27
N ILE A 30 -11.51 5.45 -4.26
CA ILE A 30 -10.64 6.60 -4.45
C ILE A 30 -9.73 6.40 -5.66
N SER A 31 -9.64 7.42 -6.52
CA SER A 31 -8.80 7.37 -7.72
C SER A 31 -7.33 7.68 -7.40
N PRO A 32 -6.36 7.17 -8.19
CA PRO A 32 -4.93 7.46 -8.01
C PRO A 32 -4.59 8.94 -7.97
N ALA A 33 -5.30 9.76 -8.76
CA ALA A 33 -5.11 11.21 -8.77
C ALA A 33 -5.49 11.85 -7.42
N LYS A 34 -6.58 11.39 -6.80
CA LYS A 34 -7.00 11.85 -5.46
C LYS A 34 -6.03 11.39 -4.37
N ILE A 35 -5.47 10.18 -4.49
CA ILE A 35 -4.41 9.70 -3.57
C ILE A 35 -3.14 10.55 -3.75
N ALA A 36 -2.71 10.79 -4.99
CA ALA A 36 -1.52 11.58 -5.31
C ALA A 36 -1.60 13.01 -4.74
N ALA A 37 -2.78 13.63 -4.79
CA ALA A 37 -3.02 14.97 -4.25
C ALA A 37 -2.88 15.06 -2.72
N ARG A 38 -3.00 13.93 -2.00
CA ARG A 38 -2.83 13.85 -0.54
C ARG A 38 -1.38 13.60 -0.12
N ILE A 39 -0.53 13.22 -1.06
CA ILE A 39 0.90 13.02 -0.83
C ILE A 39 1.63 14.32 -1.18
N PRO A 40 2.59 14.80 -0.38
CA PRO A 40 3.36 16.01 -0.66
C PRO A 40 4.38 15.80 -1.80
N SER A 41 3.89 15.47 -3.00
CA SER A 41 4.68 15.20 -4.20
C SER A 41 4.70 16.39 -5.15
N LYS A 42 5.88 16.69 -5.71
CA LYS A 42 6.06 17.66 -6.82
C LYS A 42 6.14 16.96 -8.19
N ASN A 43 6.06 15.64 -8.24
CA ASN A 43 6.19 14.86 -9.46
C ASN A 43 4.85 14.85 -10.24
N PRO A 44 4.79 15.39 -11.47
CA PRO A 44 3.56 15.38 -12.28
C PRO A 44 3.08 13.97 -12.59
N ASP A 45 3.97 12.98 -12.66
CA ASP A 45 3.65 11.58 -12.97
C ASP A 45 3.33 10.74 -11.71
N ALA A 46 3.23 11.37 -10.54
CA ALA A 46 3.01 10.66 -9.28
C ALA A 46 1.73 9.80 -9.32
N SER A 47 0.66 10.29 -9.92
CA SER A 47 -0.61 9.56 -10.06
C SER A 47 -0.45 8.27 -10.87
N VAL A 48 0.37 8.28 -11.93
CA VAL A 48 0.63 7.11 -12.80
C VAL A 48 1.49 6.08 -12.08
N LEU A 49 2.53 6.54 -11.37
CA LEU A 49 3.39 5.65 -10.57
C LEU A 49 2.61 5.01 -9.42
N LEU A 50 1.75 5.79 -8.76
CA LEU A 50 0.85 5.29 -7.73
C LEU A 50 -0.12 4.26 -8.30
N ASP A 51 -0.76 4.52 -9.45
CA ASP A 51 -1.64 3.52 -10.08
C ASP A 51 -0.94 2.19 -10.32
N ARG A 52 0.34 2.20 -10.75
CA ARG A 52 1.13 0.97 -10.93
C ARG A 52 1.39 0.25 -9.61
N MET A 53 1.71 0.99 -8.55
CA MET A 53 1.90 0.41 -7.20
C MET A 53 0.59 -0.17 -6.66
N LEU A 54 -0.51 0.59 -6.74
CA LEU A 54 -1.82 0.20 -6.25
C LEU A 54 -2.36 -1.04 -6.98
N ARG A 55 -2.14 -1.13 -8.30
CA ARG A 55 -2.48 -2.32 -9.08
C ARG A 55 -1.75 -3.58 -8.61
N LEU A 56 -0.47 -3.45 -8.24
CA LEU A 56 0.27 -4.57 -7.64
C LEU A 56 -0.32 -4.93 -6.28
N LEU A 57 -0.60 -3.95 -5.41
CA LEU A 57 -1.19 -4.24 -4.10
C LEU A 57 -2.58 -4.89 -4.22
N ALA A 58 -3.37 -4.48 -5.22
CA ALA A 58 -4.66 -5.08 -5.52
C ALA A 58 -4.55 -6.53 -6.01
N SER A 59 -3.49 -6.89 -6.74
CA SER A 59 -3.28 -8.30 -7.17
C SER A 59 -2.90 -9.24 -6.03
N TYR A 60 -2.56 -8.70 -4.85
CA TYR A 60 -2.30 -9.45 -3.62
C TYR A 60 -3.45 -9.30 -2.61
N ASP A 61 -4.65 -8.87 -3.04
CA ASP A 61 -5.84 -8.65 -2.21
C ASP A 61 -5.62 -7.68 -1.01
N ILE A 62 -4.55 -6.89 -1.05
CA ILE A 62 -4.29 -5.85 -0.04
C ILE A 62 -5.29 -4.71 -0.23
N LEU A 63 -5.57 -4.38 -1.49
CA LEU A 63 -6.57 -3.39 -1.93
C LEU A 63 -7.59 -4.06 -2.83
N LYS A 64 -8.76 -3.45 -2.98
CA LYS A 64 -9.68 -3.80 -4.07
C LYS A 64 -9.53 -2.79 -5.19
N CYS A 65 -9.52 -3.27 -6.43
CA CYS A 65 -9.52 -2.43 -7.62
C CYS A 65 -10.89 -2.50 -8.29
N SER A 66 -11.43 -1.34 -8.66
CA SER A 66 -12.67 -1.20 -9.41
C SER A 66 -12.46 -0.20 -10.55
N THR A 67 -13.41 -0.15 -11.47
CA THR A 67 -13.43 0.85 -12.54
C THR A 67 -14.59 1.80 -12.34
N CYS A 68 -14.33 3.09 -12.45
CA CYS A 68 -15.32 4.15 -12.41
C CYS A 68 -15.40 4.85 -13.75
N ILE A 69 -16.62 5.17 -14.19
CA ILE A 69 -16.83 6.02 -15.35
C ILE A 69 -16.98 7.45 -14.84
N LYS A 70 -16.12 8.35 -15.32
CA LYS A 70 -16.20 9.78 -15.03
C LYS A 70 -17.36 10.42 -15.80
N GLU A 71 -17.73 11.64 -15.40
CA GLU A 71 -18.76 12.44 -16.09
C GLU A 71 -18.45 12.71 -17.57
N ASN A 72 -17.16 12.74 -17.94
CA ASN A 72 -16.70 12.89 -19.32
C ASN A 72 -16.73 11.58 -20.13
N GLY A 73 -17.20 10.47 -19.55
CA GLY A 73 -17.24 9.15 -20.18
C GLY A 73 -15.92 8.39 -20.14
N GLU A 74 -14.84 8.95 -19.58
CA GLU A 74 -13.58 8.25 -19.42
C GLU A 74 -13.67 7.19 -18.31
N VAL A 75 -13.08 6.03 -18.56
CA VAL A 75 -12.94 4.97 -17.56
C VAL A 75 -11.65 5.18 -16.80
N GLU A 76 -11.75 5.32 -15.48
CA GLU A 76 -10.60 5.34 -14.57
C GLU A 76 -10.63 4.18 -13.59
N ARG A 77 -9.45 3.77 -13.12
CA ARG A 77 -9.35 2.83 -12.00
C ARG A 77 -9.55 3.58 -10.69
N ALA A 78 -10.25 2.92 -9.78
CA ALA A 78 -10.39 3.36 -8.42
C ALA A 78 -10.04 2.21 -7.47
N TYR A 79 -9.66 2.58 -6.25
CA TYR A 79 -9.18 1.65 -5.25
C TYR A 79 -9.99 1.80 -3.97
N SER A 80 -10.21 0.71 -3.27
CA SER A 80 -10.78 0.71 -1.92
C SER A 80 -10.00 -0.22 -1.01
N GLU A 81 -10.34 -0.17 0.27
CA GLU A 81 -9.77 -1.03 1.29
C GLU A 81 -10.02 -2.51 0.96
N GLY A 82 -8.95 -3.31 1.04
CA GLY A 82 -9.05 -4.75 1.06
C GLY A 82 -9.18 -5.28 2.49
N PRO A 83 -9.45 -6.59 2.67
CA PRO A 83 -9.53 -7.23 3.99
C PRO A 83 -8.25 -7.03 4.82
N THR A 84 -7.11 -6.92 4.14
CA THR A 84 -5.78 -6.81 4.75
C THR A 84 -5.43 -5.37 5.18
N CYS A 85 -6.09 -4.34 4.64
CA CYS A 85 -5.82 -2.93 4.98
C CYS A 85 -5.93 -2.65 6.48
N LYS A 86 -6.97 -3.18 7.14
CA LYS A 86 -7.21 -2.93 8.57
C LYS A 86 -6.04 -3.39 9.45
N PHE A 87 -5.41 -4.51 9.09
CA PHE A 87 -4.22 -4.98 9.80
C PHE A 87 -3.07 -4.00 9.57
N LEU A 88 -2.78 -3.68 8.31
CA LEU A 88 -1.71 -2.77 7.90
C LEU A 88 -1.85 -1.32 8.41
N VAL A 89 -3.07 -0.86 8.71
CA VAL A 89 -3.35 0.44 9.34
C VAL A 89 -3.14 0.37 10.84
N LYS A 90 -3.67 -0.65 11.51
CA LYS A 90 -3.48 -0.87 12.95
C LYS A 90 -2.01 -0.99 13.34
N LEU A 91 -1.19 -1.54 12.45
CA LEU A 91 0.27 -1.54 12.53
C LEU A 91 0.87 -0.15 12.86
N LYS A 92 0.23 0.95 12.45
CA LYS A 92 0.78 2.29 12.63
C LYS A 92 0.37 2.98 13.94
N VAL A 93 -0.78 2.60 14.54
CA VAL A 93 -1.48 3.42 15.54
C VAL A 93 -1.30 2.94 16.98
N GLU A 94 -1.05 1.65 17.23
CA GLU A 94 -0.84 1.13 18.59
C GLU A 94 0.62 0.75 18.86
N VAL A 95 1.20 1.39 19.88
CA VAL A 95 2.49 1.02 20.47
C VAL A 95 2.33 -0.37 21.09
N VAL A 96 3.22 -1.29 20.70
CA VAL A 96 3.25 -2.75 21.00
C VAL A 96 2.42 -3.65 20.07
N ASP A 97 2.61 -3.50 18.75
CA ASP A 97 2.53 -4.66 17.85
C ASP A 97 3.82 -4.73 17.03
N LEU A 98 4.56 -5.83 17.14
CA LEU A 98 5.89 -6.04 16.55
C LEU A 98 5.83 -6.26 15.03
N SER A 99 4.64 -6.28 14.44
CA SER A 99 4.41 -6.64 13.04
C SER A 99 4.81 -5.59 11.97
N PRO A 100 4.69 -4.26 12.17
CA PRO A 100 5.23 -3.24 11.25
C PRO A 100 6.74 -3.15 11.38
N LEU A 101 7.25 -3.37 12.60
CA LEU A 101 8.68 -3.50 12.89
C LEU A 101 9.23 -4.74 12.18
N CYS A 102 8.64 -5.93 12.30
CA CYS A 102 9.13 -7.12 11.60
C CYS A 102 9.12 -6.92 10.08
N PHE A 103 7.99 -6.48 9.49
CA PHE A 103 7.93 -6.28 8.04
C PHE A 103 8.89 -5.18 7.57
N SER A 104 9.01 -4.06 8.29
CA SER A 104 9.94 -2.99 7.92
C SER A 104 11.39 -3.41 8.13
N LEU A 105 11.72 -4.05 9.26
CA LEU A 105 13.05 -4.56 9.61
C LEU A 105 13.55 -5.56 8.57
N HIS A 106 12.74 -6.54 8.15
CA HIS A 106 13.14 -7.49 7.11
C HIS A 106 13.50 -6.82 5.76
N HIS A 107 12.96 -5.64 5.49
CA HIS A 107 13.22 -4.89 4.26
C HIS A 107 14.22 -3.72 4.46
N TYR A 108 14.82 -3.57 5.64
CA TYR A 108 15.98 -2.69 5.81
C TYR A 108 17.19 -3.32 5.12
N GLU A 109 18.03 -2.47 4.53
CA GLU A 109 19.24 -2.90 3.80
C GLU A 109 20.11 -3.84 4.64
N VAL A 110 20.23 -3.57 5.94
CA VAL A 110 21.03 -4.37 6.88
C VAL A 110 20.52 -5.81 7.00
N PHE A 111 19.21 -6.01 7.12
CA PHE A 111 18.63 -7.36 7.21
C PHE A 111 18.52 -8.05 5.84
N MET A 112 18.35 -7.26 4.77
CA MET A 112 18.39 -7.79 3.40
C MET A 112 19.73 -8.47 3.08
N LYS A 113 20.83 -8.02 3.70
CA LYS A 113 22.16 -8.61 3.51
C LYS A 113 22.26 -10.04 4.03
N SER A 114 21.58 -10.37 5.13
CA SER A 114 21.59 -11.73 5.69
C SER A 114 21.00 -12.76 4.74
N TRP A 115 20.04 -12.37 3.88
CA TRP A 115 19.45 -13.29 2.90
C TRP A 115 20.44 -13.75 1.83
N TYR A 116 21.48 -12.95 1.52
CA TYR A 116 22.52 -13.38 0.59
C TYR A 116 23.40 -14.50 1.14
N LEU A 117 23.47 -14.62 2.46
CA LEU A 117 24.25 -15.64 3.17
C LEU A 117 23.43 -16.92 3.44
N LEU A 118 22.16 -16.98 2.99
CA LEU A 118 21.29 -18.13 3.26
C LEU A 118 21.85 -19.43 2.65
N ASN A 119 22.45 -19.35 1.46
CA ASN A 119 23.06 -20.52 0.84
C ASN A 119 24.26 -21.02 1.65
N ASP A 120 25.12 -20.11 2.08
CA ASP A 120 26.31 -20.43 2.89
C ASP A 120 25.89 -21.05 4.24
N ALA A 121 24.87 -20.49 4.89
CA ALA A 121 24.32 -21.05 6.12
C ALA A 121 23.75 -22.48 5.95
N ILE A 122 23.19 -22.80 4.78
CA ILE A 122 22.70 -24.16 4.47
C ILE A 122 23.86 -25.11 4.18
N LEU A 123 24.88 -24.65 3.47
CA LEU A 123 25.99 -25.47 2.99
C LEU A 123 27.07 -25.69 4.04
N GLU A 124 27.40 -24.66 4.81
CA GLU A 124 28.54 -24.62 5.72
C GLU A 124 28.12 -24.64 7.20
N GLY A 125 26.83 -24.43 7.47
CA GLY A 125 26.32 -24.22 8.82
C GLY A 125 26.54 -22.77 9.30
N GLY A 126 25.82 -22.40 10.37
CA GLY A 126 25.83 -21.06 10.96
C GLY A 126 26.83 -20.87 12.08
#